data_AF-A0A4V1UU46-F1
#
_entry.id   AF-A0A4V1UU46-F1
#
_cell.length_a   1.000
_cell.length_b   1.000
_cell.length_c   1.000
_cell.angle_alpha   90.00
_cell.angle_beta   90.00
_cell.angle_gamma   90.00
#
_symmetry.space_group_name_H-M   'P 1'
#
loop_
_entity.id
_entity.type
_entity.pdbx_description
1 polymer ?
#
loop_
_entity_poly.entity_id
_entity_poly.type
_entity_poly.pdbx_seq_one_letter_code
_entity_poly.pdbx_strand_id
1 'polypeptide(L)'
;ASLEIQSFMKEHNRKKEELGLPPWHLRVGIHAGPVIAGVVGKRKYAYDIWGSTVNIASRMESNGEPGRVNISSSVYELVKNEFPCSYRGKIYAKNVGDIDMYFVEESPGIKLNGNAVALHKKI
;
A
#
# COMPACT_ATOMS: atom_id res chain seq x y z
N ALA A 1 -3.51 -8.02 2.39
CA ALA A 1 -2.14 -7.57 2.72
C ALA A 1 -2.09 -6.16 3.29
N SER A 2 -2.09 -5.07 2.50
CA SER A 2 -1.79 -3.71 3.05
C SER A 2 -2.77 -3.23 4.14
N LEU A 3 -4.07 -3.49 3.98
CA LEU A 3 -5.07 -3.19 5.01
C LEU A 3 -4.88 -4.04 6.28
N GLU A 4 -4.45 -5.30 6.14
CA GLU A 4 -4.16 -6.18 7.28
C GLU A 4 -2.93 -5.68 8.05
N ILE A 5 -1.90 -5.21 7.32
CA ILE A 5 -0.71 -4.61 7.93
C ILE A 5 -1.12 -3.35 8.72
N GLN A 6 -1.96 -2.48 8.17
CA GLN A 6 -2.45 -1.30 8.89
C GLN A 6 -3.27 -1.69 10.12
N SER A 7 -4.14 -2.69 10.02
CA SER A 7 -4.91 -3.22 11.16
C SER A 7 -4.02 -3.77 12.27
N PHE A 8 -2.99 -4.55 11.90
CA PHE A 8 -2.00 -5.06 12.85
C PHE A 8 -1.24 -3.92 13.54
N MET A 9 -0.83 -2.90 12.78
CA MET A 9 -0.11 -1.74 13.35
C MET A 9 -0.98 -0.94 14.31
N LYS A 10 -2.28 -0.77 14.02
CA LYS A 10 -3.25 -0.14 14.94
C LYS A 10 -3.32 -0.90 16.26
N GLU A 11 -3.50 -2.22 16.19
CA GLU A 11 -3.56 -3.08 17.38
C GLU A 11 -2.25 -3.07 18.18
N HIS A 12 -1.11 -3.09 17.49
CA HIS A 12 0.20 -3.01 18.11
C HIS A 12 0.41 -1.67 18.82
N ASN A 13 0.02 -0.57 18.20
CA ASN A 13 0.13 0.76 18.79
C ASN A 13 -0.77 0.92 20.02
N ARG A 14 -1.98 0.33 20.02
CA ARG A 14 -2.85 0.30 21.20
C ARG A 14 -2.17 -0.34 22.41
N LYS A 15 -1.54 -1.50 22.21
CA LYS A 15 -0.77 -2.18 23.28
C LYS A 15 0.42 -1.38 23.75
N LYS A 16 1.08 -0.64 22.85
CA LYS A 16 2.19 0.24 23.22
C LYS A 16 1.72 1.42 24.06
N GLU A 17 0.59 1.99 23.74
CA GLU A 17 -0.03 3.07 24.50
C GLU A 17 -0.36 2.61 25.93
N GLU A 18 -0.91 1.40 26.10
CA GLU A 18 -1.14 0.78 27.42
C GLU A 18 0.16 0.62 28.24
N LEU A 19 1.30 0.42 27.56
CA LEU A 19 2.62 0.32 28.17
C LEU A 19 3.35 1.66 28.31
N GLY A 20 2.73 2.78 27.93
CA GLY A 20 3.34 4.11 27.93
C GLY A 20 4.50 4.27 26.93
N LEU A 21 4.53 3.44 25.88
CA LEU A 21 5.57 3.44 24.84
C LEU A 21 5.14 4.24 23.60
N PRO A 22 6.10 4.86 22.87
CA PRO A 22 5.77 5.63 21.68
C PRO A 22 5.22 4.73 20.54
N PRO A 23 4.20 5.23 19.80
CA PRO A 23 3.60 4.49 18.70
C PRO A 23 4.52 4.44 17.48
N TRP A 24 4.27 3.47 16.61
CA TRP A 24 4.91 3.35 15.32
C TRP A 24 4.04 3.93 14.20
N HIS A 25 4.64 4.78 13.38
CA HIS A 25 3.97 5.43 12.25
C HIS A 25 4.35 4.70 10.96
N LEU A 26 3.44 3.88 10.43
CA LEU A 26 3.64 3.15 9.18
C LEU A 26 2.93 3.84 8.02
N ARG A 27 3.65 4.05 6.92
CA ARG A 27 3.10 4.42 5.62
C ARG A 27 3.19 3.22 4.67
N VAL A 28 2.20 3.12 3.78
CA VAL A 28 2.20 2.10 2.73
C VAL A 28 1.88 2.77 1.39
N GLY A 29 2.73 2.53 0.40
CA GLY A 29 2.55 2.98 -0.98
C GLY A 29 2.46 1.80 -1.94
N ILE A 30 1.51 1.84 -2.87
CA ILE A 30 1.32 0.76 -3.87
C ILE A 30 1.25 1.36 -5.27
N HIS A 31 1.99 0.77 -6.19
CA HIS A 31 1.93 1.07 -7.62
C HIS A 31 2.05 -0.23 -8.42
N ALA A 32 1.36 -0.29 -9.56
CA ALA A 32 1.40 -1.41 -10.49
C ALA A 32 1.92 -0.94 -11.86
N GLY A 33 2.88 -1.70 -12.39
CA GLY A 33 3.54 -1.43 -13.66
C GLY A 33 4.61 -2.48 -13.97
N PRO A 34 5.25 -2.43 -15.15
CA PRO A 34 6.29 -3.37 -15.55
C PRO A 34 7.55 -3.23 -14.69
N VAL A 35 8.21 -4.34 -14.37
CA VAL A 35 9.43 -4.38 -13.56
C VAL A 35 10.49 -5.27 -14.19
N ILE A 36 11.75 -5.02 -13.87
CA ILE A 36 12.87 -5.91 -14.19
C ILE A 36 13.27 -6.61 -12.89
N ALA A 37 13.40 -7.93 -12.92
CA ALA A 37 13.83 -8.72 -11.77
C ALA A 37 15.07 -9.54 -12.13
N GLY A 38 15.95 -9.79 -11.16
CA GLY A 38 17.14 -10.59 -11.40
C GLY A 38 17.92 -10.92 -10.13
N VAL A 39 18.94 -11.76 -10.28
CA VAL A 39 19.89 -12.07 -9.21
C VAL A 39 21.09 -11.15 -9.32
N VAL A 40 21.40 -10.43 -8.25
CA VAL A 40 22.58 -9.59 -8.14
C VAL A 40 23.58 -10.17 -7.15
N GLY A 41 24.86 -10.02 -7.48
CA GLY A 41 25.99 -10.42 -6.63
C GLY A 41 26.81 -11.55 -7.23
N LYS A 42 28.13 -11.50 -7.00
CA LYS A 42 29.09 -12.53 -7.44
C LYS A 42 29.44 -13.56 -6.36
N ARG A 43 29.18 -13.24 -5.08
CA ARG A 43 29.52 -14.10 -3.92
C ARG A 43 28.36 -14.29 -2.95
N LYS A 44 27.45 -13.32 -2.85
CA LYS A 44 26.18 -13.43 -2.13
C LYS A 44 25.09 -13.07 -3.13
N TYR A 45 24.32 -14.07 -3.55
CA TYR A 45 23.23 -13.89 -4.50
C TYR A 45 22.02 -13.31 -3.77
N ALA A 46 21.50 -12.19 -4.27
CA ALA A 46 20.25 -11.59 -3.81
C ALA A 46 19.30 -11.43 -4.99
N TYR A 47 18.05 -11.84 -4.82
CA TYR A 47 16.98 -11.51 -5.77
C TYR A 47 16.49 -10.10 -5.49
N ASP A 48 16.45 -9.28 -6.52
CA ASP A 48 16.05 -7.87 -6.40
C ASP A 48 15.33 -7.40 -7.69
N ILE A 49 14.61 -6.29 -7.56
CA ILE A 49 13.75 -5.72 -8.61
C ILE A 49 14.08 -4.25 -8.85
N TRP A 50 14.10 -3.83 -10.11
CA TRP A 50 14.41 -2.47 -10.53
C TRP A 50 13.45 -1.99 -11.62
N GLY A 51 13.46 -0.67 -11.86
CA GLY A 51 12.69 -0.03 -12.92
C GLY A 51 12.00 1.25 -12.48
N SER A 52 11.30 1.90 -13.40
CA SER A 52 10.48 3.09 -13.09
C SER A 52 9.37 2.77 -12.09
N THR A 53 8.75 1.60 -12.21
CA THR A 53 7.65 1.15 -11.34
C THR A 53 8.05 1.12 -9.86
N VAL A 54 9.24 0.62 -9.51
CA VAL A 54 9.69 0.60 -8.09
C VAL A 54 9.94 2.01 -7.56
N ASN A 55 10.45 2.92 -8.40
CA ASN A 55 10.64 4.33 -8.04
C ASN A 55 9.30 5.04 -7.84
N ILE A 56 8.28 4.74 -8.66
CA ILE A 56 6.93 5.30 -8.49
C ILE A 56 6.28 4.73 -7.24
N ALA A 57 6.41 3.42 -6.96
CA ALA A 57 5.93 2.80 -5.73
C ALA A 57 6.56 3.45 -4.48
N SER A 58 7.87 3.70 -4.50
CA SER A 58 8.56 4.44 -3.45
C SER A 58 7.98 5.85 -3.29
N ARG A 59 7.71 6.57 -4.39
CA ARG A 59 7.05 7.88 -4.33
C ARG A 59 5.63 7.81 -3.77
N MET A 60 4.88 6.74 -4.06
CA MET A 60 3.56 6.52 -3.45
C MET A 60 3.66 6.37 -1.94
N GLU A 61 4.68 5.67 -1.42
CA GLU A 61 4.88 5.53 0.03
C GLU A 61 5.28 6.86 0.65
N SER A 62 6.28 7.53 0.08
CA SER A 62 6.88 8.70 0.72
C SER A 62 5.96 9.92 0.69
N ASN A 63 5.01 9.97 -0.24
CA ASN A 63 3.94 10.97 -0.27
C ASN A 63 2.68 10.50 0.45
N GLY A 64 2.64 9.31 1.05
CA GLY A 64 1.51 8.81 1.80
C GLY A 64 1.41 9.40 3.21
N GLU A 65 0.32 9.09 3.89
CA GLU A 65 0.08 9.50 5.29
C GLU A 65 0.23 8.30 6.22
N PRO A 66 0.80 8.48 7.43
CA PRO A 66 0.85 7.41 8.43
C PRO A 66 -0.53 6.84 8.72
N GLY A 67 -0.63 5.52 8.84
CA GLY A 67 -1.89 4.82 9.09
C GLY A 67 -2.77 4.64 7.84
N ARG A 68 -2.34 5.12 6.67
CA ARG A 68 -3.11 5.04 5.42
C ARG A 68 -2.38 4.22 4.35
N VAL A 69 -3.16 3.69 3.40
CA VAL A 69 -2.65 2.99 2.22
C VAL A 69 -2.81 3.91 1.02
N ASN A 70 -1.71 4.48 0.55
CA ASN A 70 -1.71 5.33 -0.63
C ASN A 70 -1.43 4.52 -1.90
N ILE A 71 -2.21 4.75 -2.94
CA ILE A 71 -2.14 4.02 -4.21
C ILE A 71 -2.11 4.98 -5.40
N SER A 72 -1.43 4.58 -6.47
CA SER A 72 -1.48 5.30 -7.75
C SER A 72 -2.76 5.00 -8.53
N SER A 73 -3.09 5.83 -9.51
CA SER A 73 -4.17 5.60 -10.48
C SER A 73 -4.16 4.21 -11.12
N SER A 74 -2.98 3.67 -11.46
CA SER A 74 -2.89 2.32 -12.06
C SER A 74 -3.40 1.21 -11.13
N VAL A 75 -3.24 1.37 -9.82
CA VAL A 75 -3.76 0.42 -8.83
C VAL A 75 -5.23 0.71 -8.55
N TYR A 76 -5.62 1.98 -8.48
CA TYR A 76 -7.03 2.37 -8.30
C TYR A 76 -7.92 1.74 -9.36
N GLU A 77 -7.53 1.80 -10.63
CA GLU A 77 -8.29 1.18 -11.72
C GLU A 77 -8.49 -0.33 -11.55
N LEU A 78 -7.56 -1.02 -10.89
CA LEU A 78 -7.64 -2.45 -10.62
C LEU A 78 -8.54 -2.78 -9.43
N VAL A 79 -8.61 -1.90 -8.41
CA VAL A 79 -9.22 -2.24 -7.11
C VAL A 79 -10.51 -1.46 -6.80
N LYS A 80 -10.84 -0.41 -7.57
CA LYS A 80 -11.97 0.51 -7.29
C LYS A 80 -13.34 -0.15 -7.15
N ASN A 81 -13.52 -1.35 -7.73
CA ASN A 81 -14.78 -2.09 -7.66
C ASN A 81 -14.89 -2.97 -6.40
N GLU A 82 -13.77 -3.23 -5.73
CA GLU A 82 -13.69 -4.10 -4.55
C GLU A 82 -13.45 -3.33 -3.27
N PHE A 83 -12.73 -2.20 -3.35
CA PHE A 83 -12.36 -1.38 -2.20
C PHE A 83 -12.76 0.08 -2.42
N PRO A 84 -13.42 0.71 -1.43
CA PRO A 84 -13.66 2.15 -1.48
C PRO A 84 -12.33 2.90 -1.49
N CYS A 85 -12.22 3.88 -2.38
CA CYS A 85 -11.02 4.68 -2.53
C CYS A 85 -11.37 6.17 -2.58
N SER A 86 -10.58 7.00 -1.90
CA SER A 86 -10.73 8.46 -1.91
C SER A 86 -9.61 9.12 -2.72
N TYR A 87 -9.96 9.98 -3.67
CA TYR A 87 -8.98 10.76 -4.41
C TYR A 87 -8.31 11.78 -3.49
N ARG A 88 -6.99 11.94 -3.63
CA ARG A 88 -6.21 12.78 -2.69
C ARG A 88 -5.21 13.74 -3.35
N GLY A 89 -5.24 13.85 -4.68
CA GLY A 89 -4.35 14.73 -5.44
C GLY A 89 -3.41 13.96 -6.37
N LYS A 90 -2.41 14.67 -6.89
CA LYS A 90 -1.43 14.12 -7.85
C LYS A 90 -0.01 14.34 -7.36
N ILE A 91 0.92 13.52 -7.86
CA ILE A 91 2.36 13.80 -7.79
C ILE A 91 2.96 13.84 -9.18
N TYR A 92 4.00 14.65 -9.33
CA TYR A 92 4.83 14.61 -10.53
C TYR A 92 5.92 13.54 -10.40
N ALA A 93 5.98 12.64 -11.38
CA ALA A 93 7.06 11.68 -11.54
C ALA A 93 7.87 12.00 -12.80
N LYS A 94 9.18 12.21 -12.63
CA LYS A 94 10.12 12.47 -13.73
C LYS A 94 10.00 11.36 -14.79
N ASN A 95 9.85 11.74 -16.05
CA ASN A 95 9.66 10.85 -17.21
C ASN A 95 8.31 10.13 -17.31
N VAL A 96 7.36 10.39 -16.40
CA VAL A 96 5.99 9.84 -16.45
C VAL A 96 4.95 10.96 -16.53
N GLY A 97 5.18 12.08 -15.84
CA GLY A 97 4.22 13.17 -15.70
C GLY A 97 3.45 13.09 -14.39
N ASP A 98 2.26 13.67 -14.39
CA ASP A 98 1.39 13.67 -13.20
C ASP A 98 0.69 12.33 -13.02
N ILE A 99 0.76 11.81 -11.80
CA ILE A 99 0.13 10.55 -11.40
C ILE A 99 -0.90 10.87 -10.31
N ASP A 100 -2.16 10.59 -10.60
CA ASP A 100 -3.25 10.67 -9.63
C ASP A 100 -3.05 9.65 -8.51
N MET A 101 -3.39 10.06 -7.29
CA MET A 101 -3.25 9.26 -6.08
C MET A 101 -4.58 9.15 -5.34
N TYR A 102 -4.73 8.01 -4.67
CA TYR A 102 -5.91 7.67 -3.93
C TYR A 102 -5.51 7.01 -2.62
N PHE A 103 -6.36 7.10 -1.61
CA PHE A 103 -6.25 6.28 -0.42
C PHE A 103 -7.28 5.15 -0.48
N VAL A 104 -6.86 3.95 -0.08
CA VAL A 104 -7.78 2.82 0.11
C VAL A 104 -8.39 2.91 1.50
N GLU A 105 -9.71 2.88 1.58
CA GLU A 105 -10.44 2.91 2.84
C GLU A 105 -10.77 1.50 3.33
N GLU A 106 -10.84 1.34 4.65
CA GLU A 106 -11.39 0.14 5.27
C GLU A 106 -12.91 0.12 5.07
N SER A 107 -13.45 -0.94 4.47
CA SER A 107 -14.89 -1.13 4.37
C SER A 107 -15.39 -1.95 5.57
N PRO A 108 -16.41 -1.49 6.33
CA PRO A 108 -16.96 -2.20 7.49
C PRO A 108 -17.43 -3.64 7.22
N GLY A 109 -17.65 -4.01 5.95
CA GLY A 109 -18.09 -5.34 5.53
C GLY A 109 -16.98 -6.32 5.15
N ILE A 110 -15.72 -5.87 5.00
CA ILE A 110 -14.61 -6.73 4.60
C ILE A 110 -14.01 -7.34 5.88
N LYS A 111 -14.49 -8.52 6.28
CA LYS A 111 -13.79 -9.32 7.28
C LYS A 111 -12.53 -9.90 6.64
N LEU A 112 -11.38 -9.30 6.96
CA LEU A 112 -10.05 -9.78 6.55
C LEU A 112 -9.71 -11.04 7.36
N ASN A 113 -10.37 -12.16 7.05
CA ASN A 113 -9.94 -13.47 7.52
C ASN A 113 -8.84 -13.93 6.57
N GLY A 114 -7.68 -14.34 7.11
CA GLY A 114 -6.44 -14.64 6.38
C GLY A 114 -6.48 -15.78 5.35
N ASN A 115 -7.66 -16.19 4.88
CA ASN A 115 -7.89 -17.01 3.70
C ASN A 115 -9.15 -16.51 2.98
N ALA A 116 -8.94 -16.00 1.76
CA ALA A 116 -9.95 -15.60 0.77
C ALA A 116 -10.93 -14.47 1.17
N VAL A 117 -10.94 -13.44 0.33
CA VAL A 117 -11.94 -12.37 0.32
C VAL A 117 -13.32 -12.97 0.08
N ALA A 118 -14.10 -13.19 1.14
CA ALA A 118 -15.51 -13.56 1.03
C ALA A 118 -16.36 -12.28 1.00
N LEU A 119 -16.73 -11.84 -0.21
CA LEU A 119 -17.78 -10.84 -0.42
C LEU A 119 -19.13 -11.44 0.00
N HIS A 120 -19.50 -11.28 1.27
CA HIS A 120 -20.86 -11.59 1.72
C HIS A 120 -21.80 -10.46 1.30
N LYS A 121 -22.29 -10.51 0.05
CA LYS A 121 -23.46 -9.71 -0.35
C LYS A 121 -24.67 -10.27 0.39
N LYS A 122 -25.14 -9.55 1.41
CA LYS A 122 -26.51 -9.71 1.89
C LYS A 122 -27.45 -9.33 0.74
N ILE A 123 -28.22 -10.30 0.27
CA ILE A 123 -29.52 -10.10 -0.38
C ILE A 123 -30.53 -10.77 0.55
#